data_AF-A0A9R1EXE9-F1
#
_entry.id   AF-A0A9R1EXE9-F1
#
_cell.length_a   1.000
_cell.length_b   1.000
_cell.length_c   1.000
_cell.angle_alpha   90.00
_cell.angle_beta   90.00
_cell.angle_gamma   90.00
#
_symmetry.space_group_name_H-M   'P 1'
#
loop_
_entity.id
_entity.type
_entity.pdbx_description
1 polymer ?
#
loop_
_entity_poly.entity_id
_entity_poly.type
_entity_poly.pdbx_seq_one_letter_code
_entity_poly.pdbx_strand_id
1 'polypeptide(L)'
;QVWLFVLSLIGLIPLAERLSFLTEQIAFYTGPTVGGLLNATFGNVTEVIIALFALREGKITVVKCSLLGSILSNLLLVLGTSLFFGGLANLGVEQPYDRKQADVSTGLLILGVLCQSMPLMLRYAVSAGEHAVNSDDSGLVLSRACSVLMILAYGAYLYFQLKTHRQLFEPQEVEDDGDDLVSEDEAVLGFTSAMVWLAVMTVITALLSEYVVSTIEAASESWELSVSFISIILIPIVGNAAEHAGAIIFAFKNKLDITLGVSLGSATQISMFVVPLSVLVAWVMGVPMDLDFNLLETGSLFLAILVTSFTLQDGSSHYLKGLLLLLCYAVIGVCFFVLRRRSGRDSYSLPPIFCSNHLQLHIVFSHLLCFDDS
;
A
#
# COMPACT_ATOMS: atom_id res chain seq x y z
N GLN A 1 22.40 -13.89 -5.95
CA GLN A 1 21.77 -12.65 -5.44
C GLN A 1 20.31 -12.55 -5.88
N VAL A 2 19.98 -12.69 -7.17
CA VAL A 2 18.57 -12.67 -7.64
C VAL A 2 17.70 -13.76 -6.98
N TRP A 3 18.22 -14.98 -6.83
CA TRP A 3 17.47 -16.05 -6.14
C TRP A 3 17.23 -15.74 -4.66
N LEU A 4 18.13 -15.02 -3.99
CA LEU A 4 17.94 -14.56 -2.60
C LEU A 4 16.80 -13.54 -2.54
N PHE A 5 16.74 -12.62 -3.49
CA PHE A 5 15.66 -11.64 -3.61
C PHE A 5 14.30 -12.34 -3.75
N VAL A 6 14.19 -13.28 -4.69
CA VAL A 6 12.94 -14.02 -4.97
C VAL A 6 12.52 -14.89 -3.78
N LEU A 7 13.44 -15.66 -3.20
CA LEU A 7 13.11 -16.52 -2.05
C LEU A 7 12.75 -15.69 -0.81
N SER A 8 13.37 -14.53 -0.62
CA SER A 8 13.02 -13.64 0.50
C SER A 8 11.63 -13.03 0.31
N LEU A 9 11.29 -12.60 -0.91
CA LEU A 9 9.92 -12.15 -1.23
C LEU A 9 8.88 -13.25 -1.00
N ILE A 10 9.12 -14.47 -1.51
CA ILE A 10 8.20 -15.60 -1.29
C ILE A 10 8.06 -15.91 0.21
N GLY A 11 9.16 -15.85 0.96
CA GLY A 11 9.16 -16.07 2.41
C GLY A 11 8.39 -15.01 3.20
N LEU A 12 8.29 -13.77 2.71
CA LEU A 12 7.53 -12.70 3.36
C LEU A 12 6.01 -12.91 3.28
N ILE A 13 5.51 -13.56 2.23
CA ILE A 13 4.06 -13.79 2.03
C ILE A 13 3.40 -14.49 3.24
N PRO A 14 3.84 -15.71 3.66
CA PRO A 14 3.24 -16.38 4.80
C PRO A 14 3.55 -15.66 6.12
N LEU A 15 4.65 -14.92 6.23
CA LEU A 15 4.97 -14.16 7.44
C LEU A 15 4.04 -12.97 7.64
N ALA A 16 3.68 -12.26 6.57
CA ALA A 16 2.71 -11.16 6.63
C ALA A 16 1.36 -11.66 7.15
N GLU A 17 0.89 -12.82 6.67
CA GLU A 17 -0.35 -13.44 7.17
C GLU A 17 -0.25 -13.79 8.65
N ARG A 18 0.84 -14.44 9.07
CA ARG A 18 1.02 -14.82 10.47
C ARG A 18 1.15 -13.62 11.40
N LEU A 19 1.78 -12.54 10.95
CA LEU A 19 1.88 -11.30 11.73
C LEU A 19 0.51 -10.63 11.91
N SER A 20 -0.30 -10.57 10.86
CA SER A 20 -1.69 -10.09 10.94
C SER A 20 -2.51 -10.93 11.92
N PHE A 21 -2.49 -12.26 11.76
CA PHE A 21 -3.19 -13.19 12.65
C PHE A 21 -2.76 -13.04 14.11
N LEU A 22 -1.45 -12.97 14.40
CA LEU A 22 -0.94 -12.82 15.76
C LEU A 22 -1.35 -11.47 16.38
N THR A 23 -1.41 -10.41 15.58
CA THR A 23 -1.87 -9.09 16.02
C THR A 23 -3.35 -9.13 16.43
N GLU A 24 -4.17 -9.81 15.64
CA GLU A 24 -5.59 -10.05 15.93
C GLU A 24 -5.77 -10.91 17.20
N GLN A 25 -4.98 -11.98 17.35
CA GLN A 25 -4.99 -12.81 18.56
C GLN A 25 -4.69 -12.02 19.84
N ILE A 26 -3.78 -11.04 19.76
CA ILE A 26 -3.46 -10.15 20.89
C ILE A 26 -4.59 -9.13 21.12
N ALA A 27 -5.29 -8.71 20.07
CA ALA A 27 -6.39 -7.74 20.16
C ALA A 27 -7.55 -8.26 21.06
N PHE A 28 -7.84 -9.57 21.05
CA PHE A 28 -8.87 -10.18 21.93
C PHE A 28 -8.60 -9.96 23.43
N TYR A 29 -7.34 -9.84 23.83
CA TYR A 29 -6.97 -9.68 25.26
C TYR A 29 -6.76 -8.22 25.68
N THR A 30 -6.64 -7.30 24.72
CA THR A 30 -6.21 -5.91 24.98
C THR A 30 -7.37 -4.90 24.89
N GLY A 31 -8.54 -5.36 24.46
CA GLY A 31 -9.75 -4.55 24.33
C GLY A 31 -9.73 -3.65 23.09
N PRO A 32 -10.86 -3.04 22.72
CA PRO A 32 -11.04 -2.43 21.40
C PRO A 32 -10.04 -1.30 21.08
N THR A 33 -9.71 -0.46 22.06
CA THR A 33 -8.81 0.69 21.84
C THR A 33 -7.35 0.27 21.69
N VAL A 34 -6.85 -0.62 22.56
CA VAL A 34 -5.45 -1.07 22.48
C VAL A 34 -5.29 -2.06 21.33
N GLY A 35 -6.26 -2.95 21.10
CA GLY A 35 -6.30 -3.83 19.94
C GLY A 35 -6.31 -3.05 18.63
N GLY A 36 -7.12 -1.99 18.53
CA GLY A 36 -7.12 -1.10 17.37
C GLY A 36 -5.77 -0.39 17.16
N LEU A 37 -5.10 0.03 18.23
CA LEU A 37 -3.76 0.64 18.13
C LEU A 37 -2.68 -0.38 17.74
N LEU A 38 -2.77 -1.61 18.24
CA LEU A 38 -1.91 -2.71 17.84
C LEU A 38 -2.10 -3.03 16.37
N ASN A 39 -3.34 -3.10 15.89
CA ASN A 39 -3.62 -3.29 14.46
C ASN A 39 -3.07 -2.13 13.61
N ALA A 40 -3.27 -0.89 14.06
CA ALA A 40 -2.70 0.30 13.42
C ALA A 40 -1.16 0.36 13.42
N THR A 41 -0.48 -0.45 14.23
CA THR A 41 0.99 -0.49 14.28
C THR A 41 1.54 -1.72 13.57
N PHE A 42 0.95 -2.89 13.82
CA PHE A 42 1.45 -4.17 13.34
C PHE A 42 0.78 -4.66 12.05
N GLY A 43 -0.37 -4.12 11.66
CA GLY A 43 -1.05 -4.49 10.41
C GLY A 43 -0.20 -4.20 9.17
N ASN A 44 0.59 -3.12 9.21
CA ASN A 44 1.54 -2.74 8.15
C ASN A 44 3.01 -2.90 8.59
N VAL A 45 3.29 -3.87 9.46
CA VAL A 45 4.64 -4.03 10.03
C VAL A 45 5.67 -4.40 8.96
N THR A 46 5.27 -5.18 7.95
CA THR A 46 6.15 -5.63 6.87
C THR A 46 6.67 -4.43 6.08
N GLU A 47 5.79 -3.48 5.74
CA GLU A 47 6.06 -2.25 5.02
C GLU A 47 6.98 -1.35 5.86
N VAL A 48 6.68 -1.19 7.15
CA VAL A 48 7.49 -0.40 8.09
C VAL A 48 8.91 -0.96 8.21
N ILE A 49 9.05 -2.28 8.32
CA ILE A 49 10.36 -2.94 8.42
C ILE A 49 11.16 -2.77 7.12
N ILE A 50 10.55 -3.03 5.96
CA ILE A 50 11.22 -2.83 4.65
C ILE A 50 11.66 -1.38 4.49
N ALA A 51 10.78 -0.42 4.82
CA ALA A 51 11.09 1.01 4.78
C ALA A 51 12.27 1.38 5.70
N LEU A 52 12.31 0.83 6.93
CA LEU A 52 13.38 1.11 7.88
C LEU A 52 14.74 0.57 7.40
N PHE A 53 14.80 -0.63 6.85
CA PHE A 53 16.05 -1.19 6.28
C PHE A 53 16.49 -0.43 5.03
N ALA A 54 15.56 -0.11 4.12
CA ALA A 54 15.86 0.72 2.96
C ALA A 54 16.39 2.10 3.37
N LEU A 55 15.81 2.71 4.41
CA LEU A 55 16.27 3.98 4.93
C LEU A 55 17.65 3.90 5.58
N ARG A 56 17.95 2.83 6.34
CA ARG A 56 19.28 2.55 6.90
C ARG A 56 20.35 2.43 5.82
N GLU A 57 20.03 1.82 4.68
CA GLU A 57 20.93 1.69 3.53
C GLU A 57 20.97 2.96 2.65
N GLY A 58 20.24 4.02 3.01
CA GLY A 58 20.17 5.26 2.22
C GLY A 58 19.36 5.13 0.91
N LYS A 59 18.60 4.04 0.75
CA LYS A 59 17.78 3.73 -0.43
C LYS A 59 16.43 4.45 -0.37
N ILE A 60 16.46 5.79 -0.32
CA ILE A 60 15.26 6.64 -0.19
C ILE A 60 14.22 6.35 -1.29
N THR A 61 14.66 6.11 -2.53
CA THR A 61 13.77 5.75 -3.64
C THR A 61 13.01 4.46 -3.36
N VAL A 62 13.65 3.45 -2.76
CA VAL A 62 12.99 2.19 -2.40
C VAL A 62 11.93 2.43 -1.33
N VAL A 63 12.23 3.24 -0.31
CA VAL A 63 11.26 3.63 0.73
C VAL A 63 10.04 4.31 0.11
N LYS A 64 10.27 5.36 -0.69
CA LYS A 64 9.19 6.13 -1.33
C LYS A 64 8.33 5.27 -2.25
N CYS A 65 8.97 4.54 -3.17
CA CYS A 65 8.24 3.74 -4.16
C CYS A 65 7.51 2.56 -3.51
N SER A 66 8.08 1.89 -2.49
CA SER A 66 7.41 0.77 -1.81
C SER A 66 6.19 1.22 -1.00
N LEU A 67 6.29 2.30 -0.25
CA LEU A 67 5.14 2.82 0.52
C LEU A 67 4.04 3.34 -0.40
N LEU A 68 4.38 4.08 -1.45
CA LEU A 68 3.40 4.56 -2.42
C LEU A 68 2.76 3.41 -3.21
N GLY A 69 3.57 2.42 -3.57
CA GLY A 69 3.10 1.20 -4.22
C GLY A 69 2.14 0.40 -3.35
N SER A 70 2.35 0.35 -2.04
CA SER A 70 1.43 -0.30 -1.10
C SER A 70 0.08 0.42 -1.00
N ILE A 71 0.08 1.76 -1.03
CA ILE A 71 -1.16 2.54 -1.15
C ILE A 71 -1.88 2.22 -2.47
N LEU A 72 -1.16 2.24 -3.60
CA LEU A 72 -1.73 1.90 -4.92
C LEU A 72 -2.28 0.46 -4.97
N SER A 73 -1.55 -0.49 -4.40
CA SER A 73 -1.95 -1.89 -4.30
C SER A 73 -3.27 -2.00 -3.54
N ASN A 74 -3.38 -1.38 -2.36
CA ASN A 74 -4.58 -1.46 -1.55
C ASN A 74 -5.80 -0.82 -2.23
N LEU A 75 -5.62 0.35 -2.83
CA LEU A 75 -6.72 1.09 -3.47
C LEU A 75 -7.19 0.47 -4.78
N LEU A 76 -6.27 -0.06 -5.60
CA LEU A 76 -6.61 -0.50 -6.96
C LEU A 76 -6.57 -2.02 -7.11
N LEU A 77 -5.52 -2.68 -6.61
CA LEU A 77 -5.34 -4.12 -6.77
C LEU A 77 -6.20 -4.91 -5.77
N VAL A 78 -6.02 -4.67 -4.47
CA VAL A 78 -6.74 -5.38 -3.41
C VAL A 78 -8.23 -5.11 -3.50
N LEU A 79 -8.62 -3.83 -3.49
CA LEU A 79 -10.02 -3.46 -3.65
C LEU A 79 -10.58 -3.91 -5.01
N GLY A 80 -9.84 -3.71 -6.11
CA GLY A 80 -10.30 -4.08 -7.44
C GLY A 80 -10.56 -5.58 -7.61
N THR A 81 -9.62 -6.42 -7.16
CA THR A 81 -9.81 -7.88 -7.17
C THR A 81 -10.96 -8.30 -6.27
N SER A 82 -11.09 -7.70 -5.09
CA SER A 82 -12.16 -8.02 -4.15
C SER A 82 -13.55 -7.71 -4.73
N LEU A 83 -13.74 -6.51 -5.29
CA LEU A 83 -15.00 -6.13 -5.95
C LEU A 83 -15.25 -6.95 -7.23
N PHE A 84 -14.20 -7.30 -7.97
CA PHE A 84 -14.31 -8.10 -9.18
C PHE A 84 -14.77 -9.52 -8.89
N PHE A 85 -14.02 -10.24 -8.05
CA PHE A 85 -14.35 -11.63 -7.72
C PHE A 85 -15.58 -11.74 -6.81
N GLY A 86 -15.74 -10.84 -5.84
CA GLY A 86 -16.95 -10.76 -5.01
C GLY A 86 -18.20 -10.48 -5.84
N GLY A 87 -18.11 -9.60 -6.84
CA GLY A 87 -19.21 -9.31 -7.76
C GLY A 87 -19.50 -10.43 -8.76
N LEU A 88 -18.51 -11.24 -9.14
CA LEU A 88 -18.73 -12.44 -9.96
C LEU A 88 -19.36 -13.58 -9.15
N ALA A 89 -18.94 -13.77 -7.90
CA ALA A 89 -19.49 -14.79 -7.02
C ALA A 89 -20.94 -14.52 -6.63
N ASN A 90 -21.29 -13.25 -6.48
CA ASN A 90 -22.63 -12.79 -6.05
C ASN A 90 -23.42 -12.22 -7.23
N LEU A 91 -23.35 -12.86 -8.40
CA LEU A 91 -24.00 -12.36 -9.61
C LEU A 91 -25.54 -12.35 -9.45
N GLY A 92 -26.15 -11.17 -9.67
CA GLY A 92 -27.59 -10.97 -9.54
C GLY A 92 -28.07 -10.65 -8.13
N VAL A 93 -27.17 -10.54 -7.15
CA VAL A 93 -27.45 -10.05 -5.79
C VAL A 93 -26.99 -8.60 -5.69
N GLU A 94 -27.81 -7.72 -5.11
CA GLU A 94 -27.37 -6.37 -4.78
C GLU A 94 -26.34 -6.43 -3.66
N GLN A 95 -25.20 -5.77 -3.86
CA GLN A 95 -24.12 -5.72 -2.87
C GLN A 95 -23.93 -4.30 -2.31
N PRO A 96 -24.79 -3.84 -1.39
CA PRO A 96 -24.65 -2.54 -0.74
C PRO A 96 -23.52 -2.56 0.30
N TYR A 97 -22.96 -1.38 0.58
CA TYR A 97 -22.04 -1.15 1.71
C TYR A 97 -22.23 0.26 2.29
N ASP A 98 -21.84 0.47 3.55
CA ASP A 98 -21.88 1.79 4.20
C ASP A 98 -20.71 2.65 3.72
N ARG A 99 -21.03 3.69 2.95
CA ARG A 99 -20.05 4.64 2.44
C ARG A 99 -19.35 5.47 3.53
N LYS A 100 -19.87 5.57 4.76
CA LYS A 100 -19.30 6.48 5.78
C LYS A 100 -17.85 6.17 6.08
N GLN A 101 -17.49 4.88 6.20
CA GLN A 101 -16.11 4.47 6.43
C GLN A 101 -15.23 4.79 5.21
N ALA A 102 -15.74 4.58 4.00
CA ALA A 102 -15.05 4.91 2.76
C ALA A 102 -14.83 6.41 2.60
N ASP A 103 -15.82 7.24 2.94
CA ASP A 103 -15.77 8.70 2.86
C ASP A 103 -14.70 9.28 3.80
N VAL A 104 -14.67 8.82 5.06
CA VAL A 104 -13.66 9.26 6.04
C VAL A 104 -12.24 8.87 5.58
N SER A 105 -12.05 7.63 5.14
CA SER A 105 -10.76 7.13 4.67
C SER A 105 -10.29 7.87 3.42
N THR A 106 -11.17 8.08 2.46
CA THR A 106 -10.88 8.81 1.22
C THR A 106 -10.55 10.28 1.50
N GLY A 107 -11.25 10.93 2.43
CA GLY A 107 -10.93 12.30 2.86
C GLY A 107 -9.53 12.43 3.44
N LEU A 108 -9.08 11.46 4.24
CA LEU A 108 -7.72 11.39 4.77
C LEU A 108 -6.69 11.11 3.67
N LEU A 109 -6.99 10.21 2.73
CA LEU A 109 -6.12 9.95 1.59
C LEU A 109 -5.93 11.19 0.71
N ILE A 110 -6.99 11.97 0.48
CA ILE A 110 -6.93 13.27 -0.21
C ILE A 110 -6.03 14.26 0.55
N LEU A 111 -6.14 14.33 1.87
CA LEU A 111 -5.23 15.15 2.70
C LEU A 111 -3.77 14.67 2.58
N GLY A 112 -3.55 13.36 2.54
CA GLY A 112 -2.22 12.77 2.37
C GLY A 112 -1.58 13.14 1.04
N VAL A 113 -2.30 12.98 -0.07
CA VAL A 113 -1.77 13.36 -1.40
C VAL A 113 -1.63 14.87 -1.56
N LEU A 114 -2.45 15.69 -0.87
CA LEU A 114 -2.22 17.13 -0.78
C LEU A 114 -0.87 17.42 -0.12
N CYS A 115 -0.58 16.79 1.02
CA CYS A 115 0.69 16.96 1.72
C CYS A 115 1.90 16.49 0.90
N GLN A 116 1.76 15.42 0.11
CA GLN A 116 2.82 14.93 -0.78
C GLN A 116 2.99 15.78 -2.06
N SER A 117 1.90 16.35 -2.58
CA SER A 117 1.95 17.20 -3.78
C SER A 117 2.55 18.59 -3.50
N MET A 118 2.43 19.12 -2.28
CA MET A 118 2.94 20.46 -1.94
C MET A 118 4.48 20.59 -2.13
N PRO A 119 5.34 19.69 -1.61
CA PRO A 119 6.78 19.73 -1.89
C PRO A 119 7.13 19.62 -3.38
N LEU A 120 6.42 18.75 -4.11
CA LEU A 120 6.58 18.60 -5.56
C LEU A 120 6.24 19.90 -6.30
N MET A 121 5.12 20.53 -5.97
CA MET A 121 4.70 21.80 -6.56
C MET A 121 5.67 22.93 -6.23
N LEU A 122 6.18 22.99 -4.99
CA LEU A 122 7.20 23.94 -4.58
C LEU A 122 8.46 23.78 -5.44
N ARG A 123 8.94 22.54 -5.65
CA ARG A 123 10.10 22.27 -6.52
C ARG A 123 9.90 22.85 -7.92
N TYR A 124 8.72 22.65 -8.52
CA TYR A 124 8.41 23.18 -9.85
C TYR A 124 8.30 24.72 -9.87
N ALA A 125 7.61 25.33 -8.92
CA ALA A 125 7.46 26.78 -8.84
C ALA A 125 8.80 27.50 -8.67
N VAL A 126 9.70 26.93 -7.86
CA VAL A 126 11.07 27.43 -7.68
C VAL A 126 11.89 27.25 -8.97
N SER A 127 11.80 26.07 -9.61
CA SER A 127 12.51 25.81 -10.87
C SER A 127 12.05 26.70 -12.02
N ALA A 128 10.79 27.14 -12.00
CA ALA A 128 10.22 28.05 -12.98
C ALA A 128 10.60 29.53 -12.73
N GLY A 129 11.25 29.83 -11.60
CA GLY A 129 11.63 31.20 -11.22
C GLY A 129 10.46 32.06 -10.74
N GLU A 130 9.29 31.46 -10.46
CA GLU A 130 8.12 32.17 -9.96
C GLU A 130 8.33 32.65 -8.52
N HIS A 131 9.09 31.88 -7.74
CA HIS A 131 9.38 32.16 -6.33
C HIS A 131 10.83 31.86 -5.98
N ALA A 132 11.46 32.78 -5.23
CA ALA A 132 12.77 32.57 -4.61
C ALA A 132 12.56 32.02 -3.19
N VAL A 133 13.30 30.98 -2.81
CA VAL A 133 13.29 30.46 -1.44
C VAL A 133 14.65 30.67 -0.79
N ASN A 134 14.64 31.03 0.48
CA ASN A 134 15.83 31.49 1.21
C ASN A 134 16.86 30.38 1.49
N SER A 135 16.55 29.12 1.21
CA SER A 135 17.39 27.96 1.57
C SER A 135 17.20 26.76 0.63
N ASP A 136 18.27 26.02 0.37
CA ASP A 136 18.23 24.71 -0.33
C ASP A 136 17.39 23.66 0.44
N ASP A 137 17.21 23.82 1.76
CA ASP A 137 16.48 22.87 2.63
C ASP A 137 14.94 23.10 2.66
N SER A 138 14.42 24.03 1.88
CA SER A 138 13.03 24.47 2.02
C SER A 138 12.00 23.38 1.69
N GLY A 139 12.32 22.49 0.74
CA GLY A 139 11.49 21.32 0.43
C GLY A 139 11.46 20.29 1.57
N LEU A 140 12.59 20.11 2.26
CA LEU A 140 12.71 19.22 3.42
C LEU A 140 11.98 19.79 4.64
N VAL A 141 12.09 21.09 4.91
CA VAL A 141 11.33 21.76 5.99
C VAL A 141 9.82 21.63 5.75
N LEU A 142 9.36 21.90 4.52
CA LEU A 142 7.96 21.73 4.15
C LEU A 142 7.50 20.28 4.33
N SER A 143 8.31 19.32 3.88
CA SER A 143 8.00 17.89 4.00
C SER A 143 7.88 17.46 5.47
N ARG A 144 8.79 17.89 6.34
CA ARG A 144 8.73 17.61 7.79
C ARG A 144 7.48 18.21 8.43
N ALA A 145 7.13 19.45 8.07
CA ALA A 145 5.93 20.11 8.57
C ALA A 145 4.65 19.36 8.13
N CYS A 146 4.57 18.99 6.85
CA CYS A 146 3.51 18.15 6.31
C CYS A 146 3.43 16.79 7.03
N SER A 147 4.56 16.15 7.31
CA SER A 147 4.58 14.88 8.05
C SER A 147 4.01 14.98 9.46
N VAL A 148 4.34 16.05 10.20
CA VAL A 148 3.75 16.31 11.52
C VAL A 148 2.23 16.51 11.40
N LEU A 149 1.77 17.28 10.42
CA LEU A 149 0.34 17.51 10.20
C LEU A 149 -0.41 16.21 9.87
N MET A 150 0.17 15.35 9.03
CA MET A 150 -0.42 14.06 8.68
C MET A 150 -0.54 13.13 9.89
N ILE A 151 0.49 13.05 10.74
CA ILE A 151 0.45 12.24 11.97
C ILE A 151 -0.59 12.78 12.96
N LEU A 152 -0.71 14.10 13.10
CA LEU A 152 -1.76 14.71 13.93
C LEU A 152 -3.17 14.39 13.40
N ALA A 153 -3.37 14.47 12.08
CA ALA A 153 -4.62 14.08 11.44
C ALA A 153 -4.92 12.59 11.63
N TYR A 154 -3.90 11.71 11.54
CA TYR A 154 -4.06 10.29 11.81
C TYR A 154 -4.39 10.02 13.29
N GLY A 155 -3.77 10.73 14.23
CA GLY A 155 -4.12 10.63 15.65
C GLY A 155 -5.56 11.07 15.94
N ALA A 156 -6.03 12.14 15.29
CA ALA A 156 -7.43 12.56 15.36
C ALA A 156 -8.37 11.52 14.74
N TYR A 157 -7.96 10.88 13.63
CA TYR A 157 -8.68 9.77 13.02
C TYR A 157 -8.77 8.55 13.95
N LEU A 158 -7.67 8.13 14.58
CA LEU A 158 -7.69 7.02 15.55
C LEU A 158 -8.60 7.34 16.74
N TYR A 159 -8.60 8.58 17.23
CA TYR A 159 -9.54 9.01 18.27
C TYR A 159 -10.99 8.96 17.79
N PHE A 160 -11.22 9.36 16.53
CA PHE A 160 -12.53 9.28 15.91
C PHE A 160 -13.03 7.83 15.82
N GLN A 161 -12.21 6.96 15.25
CA GLN A 161 -12.45 5.54 15.00
C GLN A 161 -12.60 4.72 16.28
N LEU A 162 -11.70 4.88 17.25
CA LEU A 162 -11.64 4.00 18.43
C LEU A 162 -12.53 4.45 19.57
N LYS A 163 -12.98 5.72 19.58
CA LYS A 163 -13.72 6.29 20.72
C LYS A 163 -15.01 6.97 20.34
N THR A 164 -14.99 8.01 19.51
CA THR A 164 -16.19 8.85 19.32
C THR A 164 -17.23 8.23 18.38
N HIS A 165 -16.78 7.49 17.36
CA HIS A 165 -17.61 6.97 16.29
C HIS A 165 -17.30 5.49 16.01
N ARG A 166 -17.02 4.72 17.06
CA ARG A 166 -16.68 3.29 16.97
C ARG A 166 -17.71 2.47 16.19
N GLN A 167 -19.00 2.81 16.37
CA GLN A 167 -20.13 2.22 15.64
C GLN A 167 -20.07 2.34 14.11
N LEU A 168 -19.25 3.24 13.56
CA LEU A 168 -19.06 3.38 12.11
C LEU A 168 -18.02 2.39 11.54
N PHE A 169 -17.25 1.74 12.41
CA PHE A 169 -16.13 0.88 12.06
C PHE A 169 -16.24 -0.54 12.64
N GLU A 170 -17.23 -0.79 13.50
CA GLU A 170 -17.61 -2.14 13.91
C GLU A 170 -18.42 -2.79 12.78
N PRO A 171 -18.06 -4.02 12.33
CA PRO A 171 -18.85 -4.73 11.34
C PRO A 171 -20.30 -4.83 11.80
N GLN A 172 -21.27 -4.49 10.96
CA GLN A 172 -22.66 -4.83 11.25
C GLN A 172 -22.77 -6.36 11.23
N GLU A 173 -23.21 -6.94 12.36
CA GLU A 173 -23.55 -8.36 12.41
C GLU A 173 -24.70 -8.60 11.43
N VAL A 174 -24.36 -9.15 10.26
CA VAL A 174 -25.35 -9.67 9.33
C VAL A 174 -25.78 -11.01 9.91
N GLU A 175 -27.04 -11.10 10.37
CA GLU A 175 -27.71 -12.36 10.67
C GLU A 175 -27.71 -13.20 9.38
N ASP A 176 -26.74 -14.11 9.22
CA ASP A 176 -26.78 -15.13 8.18
C ASP A 176 -26.82 -16.51 8.82
N ASP A 177 -27.92 -17.21 8.52
CA ASP A 177 -28.35 -18.48 9.07
C ASP A 177 -27.83 -19.57 8.11
N GLY A 178 -26.52 -19.86 8.13
CA GLY A 178 -25.96 -20.95 7.33
C GLY A 178 -24.44 -20.93 7.09
N ASP A 179 -23.78 -22.01 7.51
CA ASP A 179 -22.38 -22.42 7.24
C ASP A 179 -21.24 -21.68 7.99
N ASP A 180 -21.07 -22.11 9.24
CA ASP A 180 -19.85 -22.60 9.91
C ASP A 180 -18.49 -22.49 9.16
N LEU A 181 -18.01 -21.29 8.87
CA LEU A 181 -16.58 -20.98 8.68
C LEU A 181 -16.20 -19.57 9.14
N VAL A 182 -17.11 -18.86 9.81
CA VAL A 182 -16.75 -17.70 10.63
C VAL A 182 -16.81 -18.24 12.04
N SER A 183 -15.70 -18.80 12.51
CA SER A 183 -15.58 -19.10 13.93
C SER A 183 -16.04 -17.88 14.71
N GLU A 184 -16.94 -18.05 15.68
CA GLU A 184 -17.01 -17.12 16.80
C GLU A 184 -15.55 -16.88 17.21
N ASP A 185 -15.08 -15.64 17.05
CA ASP A 185 -13.66 -15.31 17.11
C ASP A 185 -13.16 -15.44 18.56
N GLU A 186 -12.93 -16.69 18.97
CA GLU A 186 -12.27 -17.01 20.21
C GLU A 186 -10.76 -17.01 20.00
N ALA A 187 -10.04 -16.45 20.98
CA ALA A 187 -8.59 -16.46 20.95
C ALA A 187 -8.07 -17.91 21.03
N VAL A 188 -7.55 -18.40 19.90
CA VAL A 188 -6.96 -19.74 19.78
C VAL A 188 -5.61 -19.81 20.51
N LEU A 189 -4.92 -18.68 20.64
CA LEU A 189 -3.64 -18.56 21.35
C LEU A 189 -3.79 -17.78 22.65
N GLY A 190 -3.12 -18.24 23.70
CA GLY A 190 -2.94 -17.46 24.93
C GLY A 190 -2.08 -16.21 24.69
N PHE A 191 -2.40 -15.11 25.38
CA PHE A 191 -1.73 -13.81 25.23
C PHE A 191 -0.19 -13.87 25.19
N THR A 192 0.43 -14.58 26.14
CA THR A 192 1.90 -14.71 26.20
C THR A 192 2.46 -15.48 25.00
N SER A 193 1.76 -16.52 24.54
CA SER A 193 2.17 -17.28 23.36
C SER A 193 2.08 -16.43 22.11
N ALA A 194 0.98 -15.69 21.94
CA ALA A 194 0.79 -14.77 20.81
C ALA A 194 1.88 -13.70 20.77
N MET A 195 2.23 -13.08 21.91
CA MET A 195 3.32 -12.10 22.01
C MET A 195 4.70 -12.69 21.66
N VAL A 196 5.02 -13.90 22.13
CA VAL A 196 6.29 -14.56 21.81
C VAL A 196 6.38 -14.87 20.32
N TRP A 197 5.32 -15.43 19.73
CA TRP A 197 5.29 -15.71 18.29
C TRP A 197 5.31 -14.43 17.46
N LEU A 198 4.65 -13.36 17.89
CA LEU A 198 4.70 -12.07 17.21
C LEU A 198 6.14 -11.56 17.15
N ALA A 199 6.88 -11.61 18.26
CA ALA A 199 8.28 -11.22 18.30
C ALA A 199 9.16 -12.09 17.39
N VAL A 200 8.98 -13.42 17.41
CA VAL A 200 9.74 -14.34 16.55
C VAL A 200 9.47 -14.07 15.07
N MET A 201 8.21 -13.95 14.66
CA MET A 201 7.86 -13.67 13.27
C MET A 201 8.37 -12.30 12.82
N THR A 202 8.31 -11.30 13.70
CA THR A 202 8.84 -9.95 13.41
C THR A 202 10.36 -10.00 13.15
N VAL A 203 11.11 -10.78 13.92
CA VAL A 203 12.56 -10.95 13.70
C VAL A 203 12.85 -11.67 12.38
N ILE A 204 12.10 -12.72 12.05
CA ILE A 204 12.27 -13.44 10.78
C ILE A 204 11.93 -12.53 9.59
N THR A 205 10.83 -11.78 9.68
CA THR A 205 10.46 -10.77 8.69
C THR A 205 11.56 -9.73 8.53
N ALA A 206 12.12 -9.21 9.62
CA ALA A 206 13.23 -8.28 9.58
C ALA A 206 14.45 -8.82 8.82
N LEU A 207 14.83 -10.09 9.07
CA LEU A 207 15.93 -10.74 8.35
C LEU A 207 15.65 -10.87 6.85
N LEU A 208 14.43 -11.28 6.47
CA LEU A 208 14.07 -11.38 5.05
C LEU A 208 13.97 -10.02 4.37
N SER A 209 13.42 -9.01 5.06
CA SER A 209 13.36 -7.64 4.57
C SER A 209 14.75 -7.05 4.32
N GLU A 210 15.73 -7.32 5.19
CA GLU A 210 17.13 -6.93 4.96
C GLU A 210 17.70 -7.58 3.68
N TYR A 211 17.42 -8.87 3.45
CA TYR A 211 17.82 -9.52 2.18
C TYR A 211 17.12 -8.91 0.96
N VAL A 212 15.82 -8.61 1.04
CA VAL A 212 15.08 -7.95 -0.05
C VAL A 212 15.71 -6.60 -0.39
N VAL A 213 15.96 -5.77 0.62
CA VAL A 213 16.54 -4.42 0.42
C VAL A 213 17.96 -4.52 -0.12
N SER A 214 18.80 -5.39 0.44
CA SER A 214 20.22 -5.50 0.04
C SER A 214 20.39 -6.10 -1.35
N THR A 215 19.44 -6.93 -1.84
CA THR A 215 19.52 -7.59 -3.15
C THR A 215 18.70 -6.92 -4.26
N ILE A 216 17.91 -5.89 -3.96
CA ILE A 216 17.02 -5.23 -4.93
C ILE A 216 17.75 -4.64 -6.15
N GLU A 217 18.97 -4.11 -5.96
CA GLU A 217 19.76 -3.53 -7.04
C GLU A 217 20.27 -4.62 -7.99
N ALA A 218 20.74 -5.74 -7.45
CA ALA A 218 21.16 -6.90 -8.24
C ALA A 218 19.98 -7.52 -9.01
N ALA A 219 18.77 -7.54 -8.42
CA ALA A 219 17.55 -7.96 -9.10
C ALA A 219 17.16 -6.98 -10.23
N SER A 220 17.25 -5.67 -9.97
CA SER A 220 17.03 -4.61 -10.97
C SER A 220 17.95 -4.75 -12.18
N GLU A 221 19.23 -4.98 -11.96
CA GLU A 221 20.21 -5.18 -13.03
C GLU A 221 19.95 -6.46 -13.82
N SER A 222 19.67 -7.57 -13.14
CA SER A 222 19.45 -8.86 -13.81
C SER A 222 18.14 -8.92 -14.59
N TRP A 223 17.09 -8.22 -14.16
CA TRP A 223 15.78 -8.22 -14.82
C TRP A 223 15.62 -7.06 -15.81
N GLU A 224 16.59 -6.15 -15.90
CA GLU A 224 16.51 -4.91 -16.69
C GLU A 224 15.29 -4.05 -16.32
N LEU A 225 14.88 -4.10 -15.05
CA LEU A 225 13.76 -3.34 -14.50
C LEU A 225 14.27 -2.20 -13.63
N SER A 226 13.55 -1.08 -13.59
CA SER A 226 13.91 0.01 -12.68
C SER A 226 13.67 -0.39 -11.22
N VAL A 227 14.51 0.10 -10.31
CA VAL A 227 14.30 -0.07 -8.86
C VAL A 227 12.94 0.48 -8.45
N SER A 228 12.50 1.58 -9.06
CA SER A 228 11.16 2.16 -8.85
C SER A 228 10.05 1.17 -9.25
N PHE A 229 10.14 0.51 -10.41
CA PHE A 229 9.14 -0.50 -10.83
C PHE A 229 9.07 -1.68 -9.85
N ILE A 230 10.22 -2.24 -9.47
CA ILE A 230 10.27 -3.35 -8.51
C ILE A 230 9.67 -2.91 -7.17
N SER A 231 10.00 -1.70 -6.72
CA SER A 231 9.53 -1.19 -5.43
C SER A 231 8.05 -0.84 -5.44
N ILE A 232 7.51 -0.27 -6.52
CA ILE A 232 6.13 0.21 -6.57
C ILE A 232 5.11 -0.87 -6.97
N ILE A 233 5.52 -1.87 -7.75
CA ILE A 233 4.64 -2.94 -8.24
C ILE A 233 4.89 -4.26 -7.50
N LEU A 234 6.15 -4.71 -7.40
CA LEU A 234 6.42 -6.08 -6.95
C LEU A 234 6.41 -6.23 -5.43
N ILE A 235 7.09 -5.33 -4.70
CA ILE A 235 7.16 -5.39 -3.22
C ILE A 235 5.76 -5.33 -2.59
N PRO A 236 4.85 -4.42 -3.00
CA PRO A 236 3.52 -4.31 -2.41
C PRO A 236 2.62 -5.54 -2.59
N ILE A 237 2.77 -6.26 -3.71
CA ILE A 237 2.00 -7.49 -3.94
C ILE A 237 2.35 -8.52 -2.87
N VAL A 238 3.61 -8.58 -2.47
CA VAL A 238 4.11 -9.51 -1.45
C VAL A 238 3.78 -9.02 -0.04
N GLY A 239 4.05 -7.75 0.26
CA GLY A 239 3.79 -7.16 1.58
C GLY A 239 2.32 -7.22 1.98
N ASN A 240 1.43 -6.92 1.03
CA ASN A 240 0.00 -6.86 1.27
C ASN A 240 -0.70 -8.20 0.96
N ALA A 241 0.02 -9.28 0.66
CA ALA A 241 -0.58 -10.53 0.17
C ALA A 241 -1.63 -11.13 1.13
N ALA A 242 -1.40 -11.01 2.43
CA ALA A 242 -2.32 -11.48 3.46
C ALA A 242 -3.61 -10.64 3.51
N GLU A 243 -3.48 -9.31 3.56
CA GLU A 243 -4.61 -8.38 3.49
C GLU A 243 -5.40 -8.57 2.19
N HIS A 244 -4.69 -8.81 1.09
CA HIS A 244 -5.25 -9.07 -0.23
C HIS A 244 -6.13 -10.32 -0.23
N ALA A 245 -5.60 -11.44 0.27
CA ALA A 245 -6.36 -12.69 0.37
C ALA A 245 -7.59 -12.54 1.29
N GLY A 246 -7.42 -11.92 2.47
CA GLY A 246 -8.52 -11.68 3.40
C GLY A 246 -9.63 -10.82 2.81
N ALA A 247 -9.28 -9.70 2.18
CA ALA A 247 -10.24 -8.79 1.55
C ALA A 247 -11.06 -9.47 0.44
N ILE A 248 -10.43 -10.31 -0.37
CA ILE A 248 -11.12 -11.11 -1.40
C ILE A 248 -12.08 -12.10 -0.74
N ILE A 249 -11.64 -12.86 0.27
CA ILE A 249 -12.49 -13.83 0.97
C ILE A 249 -13.74 -13.16 1.56
N PHE A 250 -13.61 -12.00 2.19
CA PHE A 250 -14.76 -11.25 2.71
C PHE A 250 -15.69 -10.76 1.61
N ALA A 251 -15.14 -10.35 0.46
CA ALA A 251 -15.96 -9.93 -0.68
C ALA A 251 -16.73 -11.11 -1.31
N PHE A 252 -16.15 -12.30 -1.34
CA PHE A 252 -16.85 -13.53 -1.74
C PHE A 252 -18.05 -13.81 -0.82
N LYS A 253 -17.86 -13.65 0.50
CA LYS A 253 -18.91 -13.79 1.52
C LYS A 253 -19.88 -12.60 1.58
N ASN A 254 -19.86 -11.71 0.59
CA ASN A 254 -20.70 -10.50 0.54
C ASN A 254 -20.53 -9.55 1.74
N LYS A 255 -19.41 -9.61 2.45
CA LYS A 255 -19.06 -8.75 3.59
C LYS A 255 -18.22 -7.55 3.13
N LEU A 256 -18.81 -6.71 2.27
CA LEU A 256 -18.08 -5.64 1.59
C LEU A 256 -17.60 -4.52 2.52
N ASP A 257 -18.31 -4.23 3.61
CA ASP A 257 -17.84 -3.24 4.60
C ASP A 257 -16.49 -3.64 5.20
N ILE A 258 -16.30 -4.93 5.48
CA ILE A 258 -15.02 -5.46 5.98
C ILE A 258 -13.95 -5.36 4.90
N THR A 259 -14.25 -5.74 3.65
CA THR A 259 -13.34 -5.59 2.51
C THR A 259 -12.86 -4.14 2.34
N LEU A 260 -13.79 -3.17 2.41
CA LEU A 260 -13.47 -1.75 2.32
C LEU A 260 -12.65 -1.28 3.52
N GLY A 261 -12.98 -1.77 4.71
CA GLY A 261 -12.23 -1.47 5.92
C GLY A 261 -10.78 -1.93 5.87
N VAL A 262 -10.54 -3.17 5.39
CA VAL A 262 -9.19 -3.71 5.21
C VAL A 262 -8.41 -2.89 4.17
N SER A 263 -8.96 -2.72 2.97
CA SER A 263 -8.26 -2.04 1.87
C SER A 263 -8.04 -0.54 2.10
N LEU A 264 -9.11 0.23 2.39
CA LEU A 264 -9.01 1.67 2.59
C LEU A 264 -8.35 2.03 3.92
N GLY A 265 -8.57 1.23 4.97
CA GLY A 265 -7.94 1.42 6.27
C GLY A 265 -6.42 1.27 6.18
N SER A 266 -5.95 0.19 5.55
CA SER A 266 -4.52 -0.04 5.33
C SER A 266 -3.89 1.05 4.44
N ALA A 267 -4.53 1.42 3.32
CA ALA A 267 -4.09 2.55 2.49
C ALA A 267 -3.99 3.87 3.27
N THR A 268 -4.98 4.16 4.13
CA THR A 268 -5.02 5.38 4.96
C THR A 268 -3.92 5.36 6.01
N GLN A 269 -3.68 4.22 6.66
CA GLN A 269 -2.60 4.03 7.64
C GLN A 269 -1.23 4.22 6.98
N ILE A 270 -0.97 3.60 5.84
CA ILE A 270 0.31 3.78 5.15
C ILE A 270 0.52 5.24 4.76
N SER A 271 -0.50 5.87 4.17
CA SER A 271 -0.43 7.26 3.72
C SER A 271 -0.25 8.23 4.89
N MET A 272 -1.10 8.17 5.91
CA MET A 272 -1.19 9.18 6.97
C MET A 272 -0.31 8.90 8.19
N PHE A 273 0.23 7.68 8.32
CA PHE A 273 1.11 7.29 9.42
C PHE A 273 2.47 6.80 8.93
N VAL A 274 2.55 5.76 8.11
CA VAL A 274 3.83 5.11 7.78
C VAL A 274 4.74 6.01 6.93
N VAL A 275 4.21 6.66 5.89
CA VAL A 275 4.94 7.63 5.06
C VAL A 275 5.49 8.80 5.90
N PRO A 276 4.68 9.56 6.67
CA PRO A 276 5.19 10.67 7.45
C PRO A 276 6.09 10.21 8.60
N LEU A 277 5.83 9.06 9.21
CA LEU A 277 6.73 8.46 10.20
C LEU A 277 8.11 8.20 9.60
N SER A 278 8.18 7.68 8.37
CA SER A 278 9.44 7.42 7.67
C SER A 278 10.25 8.71 7.46
N VAL A 279 9.59 9.83 7.14
CA VAL A 279 10.25 11.15 7.04
C VAL A 279 10.78 11.62 8.39
N LEU A 280 10.02 11.45 9.49
CA LEU A 280 10.48 11.83 10.82
C LEU A 280 11.64 10.95 11.32
N VAL A 281 11.58 9.64 11.07
CA VAL A 281 12.66 8.70 11.39
C VAL A 281 13.92 9.06 10.59
N ALA A 282 13.78 9.35 9.30
CA ALA A 282 14.89 9.81 8.46
C ALA A 282 15.51 11.09 9.00
N TRP A 283 14.69 12.03 9.48
CA TRP A 283 15.17 13.26 10.09
C TRP A 283 16.01 13.01 11.34
N VAL A 284 15.58 12.11 12.23
CA VAL A 284 16.35 11.70 13.42
C VAL A 284 17.65 10.99 13.04
N MET A 285 17.63 10.20 11.95
CA MET A 285 18.80 9.51 11.42
C MET A 285 19.77 10.41 10.63
N GLY A 286 19.42 11.68 10.39
CA GLY A 286 20.21 12.59 9.56
C GLY A 286 20.16 12.29 8.06
N VAL A 287 19.17 11.51 7.61
CA VAL A 287 18.94 11.18 6.19
C VAL A 287 17.96 12.18 5.58
N PRO A 288 18.28 12.85 4.46
CA PRO A 288 17.42 13.87 3.85
C PRO A 288 16.28 13.25 3.03
N MET A 289 15.37 12.52 3.68
CA MET A 289 14.14 12.05 3.04
C MET A 289 13.08 13.15 3.10
N ASP A 290 12.51 13.50 1.94
CA ASP A 290 11.38 14.43 1.80
C ASP A 290 10.11 13.69 1.33
N LEU A 291 9.00 14.43 1.19
CA LEU A 291 7.73 13.95 0.65
C LEU A 291 7.58 14.24 -0.86
N ASP A 292 8.67 14.53 -1.58
CA ASP A 292 8.64 14.67 -3.04
C ASP A 292 8.84 13.29 -3.69
N PHE A 293 7.75 12.67 -4.12
CA PHE A 293 7.77 11.33 -4.75
C PHE A 293 8.05 11.38 -6.25
N ASN A 294 8.28 12.56 -6.84
CA ASN A 294 8.26 12.84 -8.28
C ASN A 294 6.86 12.86 -8.90
N LEU A 295 6.80 13.36 -10.14
CA LEU A 295 5.56 13.67 -10.84
C LEU A 295 4.72 12.42 -11.16
N LEU A 296 5.36 11.35 -11.61
CA LEU A 296 4.64 10.16 -12.04
C LEU A 296 4.01 9.42 -10.86
N GLU A 297 4.77 9.27 -9.77
CA GLU A 297 4.37 8.62 -8.54
C GLU A 297 3.24 9.39 -7.87
N THR A 298 3.42 10.70 -7.62
CA THR A 298 2.39 11.55 -7.02
C THR A 298 1.15 11.65 -7.92
N GLY A 299 1.33 11.77 -9.23
CA GLY A 299 0.23 11.81 -10.20
C GLY A 299 -0.57 10.51 -10.24
N SER A 300 0.12 9.36 -10.20
CA SER A 300 -0.53 8.04 -10.16
C SER A 300 -1.32 7.84 -8.88
N LEU A 301 -0.76 8.24 -7.73
CA LEU A 301 -1.45 8.18 -6.45
C LEU A 301 -2.69 9.08 -6.41
N PHE A 302 -2.56 10.32 -6.88
CA PHE A 302 -3.69 11.25 -6.95
C PHE A 302 -4.83 10.68 -7.81
N LEU A 303 -4.51 10.16 -8.99
CA LEU A 303 -5.50 9.56 -9.87
C LEU A 303 -6.13 8.30 -9.26
N ALA A 304 -5.33 7.46 -8.59
CA ALA A 304 -5.83 6.26 -7.91
C ALA A 304 -6.84 6.61 -6.80
N ILE A 305 -6.53 7.60 -5.97
CA ILE A 305 -7.43 8.07 -4.90
C ILE A 305 -8.72 8.63 -5.52
N LEU A 306 -8.62 9.44 -6.58
CA LEU A 306 -9.81 9.98 -7.26
C LEU A 306 -10.69 8.88 -7.86
N VAL A 307 -10.11 7.97 -8.63
CA VAL A 307 -10.86 6.88 -9.27
C VAL A 307 -11.53 6.02 -8.20
N THR A 308 -10.82 5.69 -7.12
CA THR A 308 -11.37 4.92 -5.99
C THR A 308 -12.52 5.68 -5.32
N SER A 309 -12.35 6.98 -5.05
CA SER A 309 -13.40 7.84 -4.48
C SER A 309 -14.68 7.84 -5.30
N PHE A 310 -14.57 8.05 -6.62
CA PHE A 310 -15.72 8.04 -7.52
C PHE A 310 -16.36 6.66 -7.64
N THR A 311 -15.54 5.60 -7.64
CA THR A 311 -16.02 4.21 -7.71
C THR A 311 -16.87 3.84 -6.50
N LEU A 312 -16.55 4.41 -5.32
CA LEU A 312 -17.22 4.10 -4.06
C LEU A 312 -18.38 5.05 -3.69
N GLN A 313 -18.62 6.09 -4.47
CA GLN A 313 -19.51 7.20 -4.09
C GLN A 313 -21.00 6.80 -3.97
N ASP A 314 -21.42 5.77 -4.70
CA ASP A 314 -22.81 5.34 -4.80
C ASP A 314 -23.19 4.23 -3.80
N GLY A 315 -22.24 3.70 -3.01
CA GLY A 315 -22.53 2.75 -1.93
C GLY A 315 -22.94 1.35 -2.39
N SER A 316 -22.68 1.00 -3.65
CA SER A 316 -22.98 -0.33 -4.21
C SER A 316 -21.78 -0.94 -4.93
N SER A 317 -21.68 -2.26 -4.97
CA SER A 317 -20.62 -2.98 -5.68
C SER A 317 -21.18 -3.80 -6.85
N HIS A 318 -20.37 -3.92 -7.89
CA HIS A 318 -20.56 -4.88 -8.98
C HIS A 318 -19.21 -5.17 -9.66
N TYR A 319 -19.09 -6.31 -10.34
CA TYR A 319 -17.81 -6.79 -10.89
C TYR A 319 -17.12 -5.76 -11.80
N LEU A 320 -17.89 -4.95 -12.56
CA LEU A 320 -17.32 -3.94 -13.46
C LEU A 320 -16.55 -2.82 -12.73
N LYS A 321 -16.93 -2.46 -11.49
CA LYS A 321 -16.15 -1.52 -10.67
C LYS A 321 -14.80 -2.11 -10.30
N GLY A 322 -14.81 -3.38 -9.88
CA GLY A 322 -13.58 -4.11 -9.60
C GLY A 322 -12.66 -4.19 -10.82
N LEU A 323 -13.23 -4.54 -11.98
CA LEU A 323 -12.49 -4.58 -13.23
C LEU A 323 -11.88 -3.22 -13.60
N LEU A 324 -12.62 -2.12 -13.40
CA LEU A 324 -12.12 -0.77 -13.67
C LEU A 324 -10.89 -0.43 -12.81
N LEU A 325 -10.94 -0.73 -11.50
CA LEU A 325 -9.81 -0.51 -10.60
C LEU A 325 -8.58 -1.36 -10.99
N LEU A 326 -8.81 -2.62 -11.39
CA LEU A 326 -7.75 -3.51 -11.87
C LEU A 326 -7.10 -3.00 -13.16
N LEU A 327 -7.90 -2.50 -14.10
CA LEU A 327 -7.39 -1.90 -15.33
C LEU A 327 -6.59 -0.63 -15.04
N CYS A 328 -7.03 0.20 -14.08
CA CYS A 328 -6.24 1.35 -13.62
C CYS A 328 -4.89 0.92 -13.03
N TYR A 329 -4.86 -0.11 -12.18
CA TYR A 329 -3.61 -0.66 -11.64
C TYR A 329 -2.69 -1.17 -12.76
N ALA A 330 -3.24 -1.90 -13.72
CA ALA A 330 -2.48 -2.43 -14.86
C ALA A 330 -1.90 -1.31 -15.74
N VAL A 331 -2.65 -0.24 -16.01
CA VAL A 331 -2.17 0.93 -16.77
C VAL A 331 -1.03 1.63 -16.04
N ILE A 332 -1.15 1.84 -14.73
CA ILE A 332 -0.07 2.40 -13.90
C ILE A 332 1.15 1.48 -13.93
N GLY A 333 0.96 0.17 -13.76
CA GLY A 333 2.03 -0.83 -13.83
C GLY A 333 2.77 -0.81 -15.17
N VAL A 334 2.05 -0.76 -16.30
CA VAL A 334 2.64 -0.62 -17.63
C VAL A 334 3.41 0.70 -17.76
N CYS A 335 2.90 1.80 -17.19
CA CYS A 335 3.61 3.08 -17.20
C CYS A 335 4.97 2.98 -16.49
N PHE A 336 5.01 2.43 -15.28
CA PHE A 336 6.27 2.23 -14.54
C PHE A 336 7.19 1.19 -15.20
N PHE A 337 6.64 0.19 -15.89
CA PHE A 337 7.42 -0.79 -16.64
C PHE A 337 8.15 -0.14 -17.83
N VAL A 338 7.48 0.77 -18.53
CA VAL A 338 8.07 1.51 -19.66
C VAL A 338 9.13 2.50 -19.20
N LEU A 339 9.08 2.98 -17.94
CA LEU A 339 10.22 3.66 -17.31
C LEU A 339 11.37 2.68 -17.03
N ARG A 340 12.01 2.20 -18.10
CA ARG A 340 13.29 1.53 -18.04
C ARG A 340 14.37 2.53 -17.67
N ARG A 341 15.33 2.06 -16.86
CA ARG A 341 16.51 2.80 -16.42
C ARG A 341 17.18 3.45 -17.65
N ARG A 342 17.37 4.77 -17.61
CA ARG A 342 18.27 5.45 -18.55
C ARG A 342 19.68 4.95 -18.23
N SER A 343 20.13 3.91 -18.91
CA SER A 343 21.48 3.38 -18.74
C SER A 343 22.46 4.51 -19.05
N GLY A 344 23.36 4.82 -18.13
CA GLY A 344 24.30 5.91 -18.27
C GLY A 344 25.25 5.69 -19.44
N ARG A 345 24.95 6.31 -20.58
CA ARG A 345 25.90 6.90 -21.54
C ARG A 345 25.17 7.62 -22.65
N ASP A 346 25.18 8.93 -22.54
CA ASP A 346 25.70 9.87 -23.54
C ASP A 346 24.85 11.13 -23.57
N SER A 347 25.50 12.21 -23.14
CA SER A 347 25.16 13.56 -23.53
C SER A 347 25.01 13.62 -25.05
N TYR A 348 24.05 14.43 -25.48
CA TYR A 348 23.70 14.82 -26.86
C TYR A 348 22.57 14.03 -27.52
N SER A 349 21.50 14.80 -27.76
CA SER A 349 20.37 14.64 -28.69
C SER A 349 19.08 13.96 -28.19
N LEU A 350 17.99 14.70 -28.38
CA LEU A 350 16.55 14.36 -28.32
C LEU A 350 16.01 14.53 -29.75
N PRO A 351 14.85 13.96 -30.15
CA PRO A 351 14.54 12.56 -30.47
C PRO A 351 14.05 12.40 -31.95
N PRO A 352 13.48 11.25 -32.40
CA PRO A 352 12.04 10.96 -32.22
C PRO A 352 11.77 9.51 -31.72
N ILE A 353 10.85 9.25 -30.79
CA ILE A 353 9.41 8.96 -30.98
C ILE A 353 9.16 7.77 -31.95
N PHE A 354 8.58 6.69 -31.40
CA PHE A 354 7.94 5.54 -32.09
C PHE A 354 8.84 4.63 -32.94
N CYS A 355 9.43 3.60 -32.33
CA CYS A 355 9.60 2.28 -32.97
C CYS A 355 10.13 1.25 -31.96
N SER A 356 9.24 0.50 -31.29
CA SER A 356 9.41 -0.92 -30.88
C SER A 356 8.36 -1.36 -29.84
N ASN A 357 7.09 -0.97 -29.96
CA ASN A 357 6.05 -1.35 -28.97
C ASN A 357 5.24 -2.60 -29.36
N HIS A 358 5.39 -3.15 -30.56
CA HIS A 358 4.54 -4.26 -31.01
C HIS A 358 5.00 -5.66 -30.56
N LEU A 359 6.29 -5.84 -30.23
CA LEU A 359 6.83 -7.15 -29.82
C LEU A 359 6.91 -7.33 -28.29
N GLN A 360 6.89 -6.24 -27.52
CA GLN A 360 7.04 -6.28 -26.06
C GLN A 360 5.72 -6.42 -25.29
N LEU A 361 4.59 -5.97 -25.85
CA LEU A 361 3.27 -6.15 -25.22
C LEU A 361 2.83 -7.63 -25.23
N HIS A 362 3.31 -8.42 -26.20
CA HIS A 362 3.00 -9.84 -26.33
C HIS A 362 3.62 -10.68 -25.20
N ILE A 363 4.78 -10.26 -24.67
CA ILE A 363 5.45 -10.94 -23.54
C ILE A 363 4.70 -10.66 -22.23
N VAL A 364 4.14 -9.44 -22.07
CA VAL A 364 3.35 -9.07 -20.90
C VAL A 364 2.07 -9.90 -20.81
N PHE A 365 1.37 -10.13 -21.92
CA PHE A 365 0.18 -10.98 -21.95
C PHE A 365 0.51 -12.48 -21.78
N SER A 366 1.63 -12.97 -22.32
CA SER A 366 2.02 -14.37 -22.14
C SER A 366 2.48 -14.69 -20.71
N HIS A 367 3.05 -13.74 -19.97
CA HIS A 367 3.46 -13.98 -18.58
C HIS A 367 2.36 -13.74 -17.54
N LEU A 368 1.35 -12.90 -17.82
CA LEU A 368 0.23 -12.69 -16.88
C LEU A 368 -0.91 -13.72 -17.01
N LEU A 369 -1.02 -14.45 -18.13
CA LEU A 369 -2.13 -15.37 -18.41
C LEU A 369 -1.78 -16.87 -18.40
N CYS A 370 -0.54 -17.28 -18.09
CA CYS A 370 -0.22 -18.70 -17.94
C CYS A 370 -0.60 -19.21 -16.55
N PHE A 371 -1.89 -19.51 -16.35
CA PHE A 371 -2.30 -20.73 -15.65
C PHE A 371 -2.25 -21.87 -16.68
N ASP A 372 -1.64 -22.99 -16.28
CA ASP A 372 -1.54 -24.30 -16.93
C ASP A 372 -1.99 -24.47 -18.39
N ASP A 373 -1.05 -24.89 -19.23
CA ASP A 373 -1.29 -26.00 -20.16
C ASP A 373 -0.08 -26.97 -20.03
N SER A 374 -0.23 -27.95 -19.15
CA SER A 374 0.43 -29.26 -19.21
C SER A 374 -0.66 -30.33 -19.31
#